data_AF-A0A497CUL2-F1
#
_entry.id   AF-A0A497CUL2-F1
#
_cell.length_a   1.000
_cell.length_b   1.000
_cell.length_c   1.000
_cell.angle_alpha   90.00
_cell.angle_beta   90.00
_cell.angle_gamma   90.00
#
_symmetry.space_group_name_H-M   'P 1'
#
loop_
_entity.id
_entity.type
_entity.pdbx_description
1 polymer ?
#
loop_
_entity_poly.entity_id
_entity_poly.type
_entity_poly.pdbx_seq_one_letter_code
_entity_poly.pdbx_strand_id
1 'polypeptide(L)'
;MQQNYQNIAVINYSYYLYPDKTNTVFQMLINCTDSPTSEWTEKKLSAAKDSFGLIEDVSLPKVNDKMTDEDIDLLADESFENIMLIFDETDEMSKPQAVFLDEELALDIRIRERLEAIEIHCIGFEEI
;
A
#
# COMPACT_ATOMS: atom_id res chain seq x y z
N MET A 1 -35.28 -8.44 57.57
CA MET A 1 -34.03 -7.67 57.35
C MET A 1 -33.83 -7.65 55.84
N GLN A 2 -34.35 -6.62 55.18
CA GLN A 2 -33.67 -5.38 54.79
C GLN A 2 -32.76 -5.57 53.57
N GLN A 3 -33.01 -4.69 52.61
CA GLN A 3 -32.70 -4.72 51.20
C GLN A 3 -31.23 -4.41 50.90
N ASN A 4 -30.75 -4.80 49.71
CA ASN A 4 -30.21 -3.79 48.81
C ASN A 4 -30.49 -4.15 47.34
N TYR A 5 -31.28 -3.29 46.72
CA TYR A 5 -31.55 -3.18 45.29
C TYR A 5 -30.36 -2.54 44.57
N GLN A 6 -30.22 -2.84 43.28
CA GLN A 6 -29.88 -1.97 42.14
C GLN A 6 -29.54 -2.97 40.99
N ASN A 7 -29.94 -2.90 39.74
CA ASN A 7 -30.98 -2.23 38.94
C ASN A 7 -30.53 -2.50 37.49
N ILE A 8 -31.45 -2.91 36.60
CA ILE A 8 -31.58 -2.44 35.20
C ILE A 8 -30.43 -2.84 34.23
N ALA A 9 -30.61 -3.32 32.99
CA ALA A 9 -31.71 -3.27 32.04
C ALA A 9 -31.71 -4.55 31.16
N VAL A 10 -32.91 -5.02 30.85
CA VAL A 10 -33.16 -5.69 29.57
C VAL A 10 -33.12 -4.60 28.51
N ILE A 11 -32.18 -4.70 27.56
CA ILE A 11 -32.21 -3.84 26.38
C ILE A 11 -32.34 -4.75 25.15
N ASN A 12 -33.56 -4.79 24.64
CA ASN A 12 -33.83 -5.11 23.24
C ASN A 12 -33.37 -3.92 22.40
N TYR A 13 -32.44 -4.15 21.47
CA TYR A 13 -32.30 -3.30 20.28
C TYR A 13 -32.35 -4.19 19.03
N SER A 14 -33.53 -4.26 18.44
CA SER A 14 -33.71 -4.61 17.03
C SER A 14 -33.40 -3.37 16.18
N TYR A 15 -32.24 -3.32 15.52
CA TYR A 15 -31.96 -2.30 14.51
C TYR A 15 -31.25 -2.93 13.29
N TYR A 16 -32.01 -3.02 12.19
CA TYR A 16 -31.67 -3.10 10.77
C TYR A 16 -30.72 -4.18 10.24
N LEU A 17 -31.31 -5.01 9.37
CA LEU A 17 -30.70 -5.61 8.19
C LEU A 17 -29.87 -4.58 7.41
N TYR A 18 -28.56 -4.62 7.56
CA TYR A 18 -27.60 -4.23 6.54
C TYR A 18 -26.67 -5.43 6.33
N PRO A 19 -26.37 -5.86 5.09
CA PRO A 19 -25.30 -6.83 4.90
C PRO A 19 -24.02 -6.20 5.45
N ASP A 20 -23.48 -6.81 6.50
CA ASP A 20 -22.30 -6.30 7.19
C ASP A 20 -21.13 -6.28 6.19
N LYS A 21 -20.66 -5.07 5.84
CA LYS A 21 -19.52 -4.82 4.95
C LYS A 21 -18.19 -4.97 5.73
N THR A 22 -18.08 -5.95 6.61
CA THR A 22 -16.95 -6.09 7.56
C THR A 22 -15.94 -7.13 7.10
N ASN A 23 -15.66 -7.14 5.79
CA ASN A 23 -14.43 -7.76 5.29
C ASN A 23 -13.82 -6.88 4.21
N THR A 24 -13.72 -5.58 4.49
CA THR A 24 -12.92 -4.67 3.67
C THR A 24 -11.46 -5.00 3.97
N VAL A 25 -10.88 -5.89 3.17
CA VAL A 25 -9.43 -6.02 3.07
C VAL A 25 -8.93 -4.65 2.63
N PHE A 26 -8.17 -3.97 3.49
CA PHE A 26 -7.55 -2.71 3.10
C PHE A 26 -6.39 -3.07 2.18
N GLN A 27 -6.55 -2.83 0.89
CA GLN A 27 -5.47 -3.05 -0.05
C GLN A 27 -4.47 -1.90 0.11
N MET A 28 -3.18 -2.20 0.08
CA MET A 28 -2.15 -1.18 0.18
C MET A 28 -1.43 -1.04 -1.16
N LEU A 29 -1.22 0.21 -1.56
CA LEU A 29 -0.35 0.58 -2.67
C LEU A 29 0.93 1.19 -2.12
N ILE A 30 2.09 0.70 -2.54
CA ILE A 30 3.36 1.38 -2.27
C ILE A 30 3.65 2.30 -3.46
N ASN A 31 3.70 3.60 -3.24
CA ASN A 31 4.10 4.58 -4.26
C ASN A 31 5.62 4.78 -4.21
N CYS A 32 6.31 4.32 -5.26
CA CYS A 32 7.76 4.48 -5.43
C CYS A 32 8.15 5.57 -6.43
N THR A 33 7.19 6.36 -6.93
CA THR A 33 7.47 7.40 -7.92
C THR A 33 8.14 8.63 -7.31
N ASP A 34 8.77 9.45 -8.16
CA ASP A 34 9.34 10.76 -7.78
C ASP A 34 8.28 11.77 -7.33
N SER A 35 6.99 11.48 -7.53
CA SER A 35 5.86 12.30 -7.09
C SER A 35 5.17 11.66 -5.88
N PRO A 36 5.47 12.08 -4.64
CA PRO A 36 4.80 11.56 -3.45
C PRO A 36 3.29 11.85 -3.51
N THR A 37 2.49 11.08 -2.79
CA THR A 37 1.01 11.23 -2.80
C THR A 37 0.53 12.62 -2.40
N SER A 38 1.33 13.37 -1.62
CA SER A 38 1.04 14.76 -1.24
C SER A 38 1.03 15.75 -2.41
N GLU A 39 1.67 15.39 -3.54
CA GLU A 39 1.72 16.17 -4.77
C GLU A 39 0.68 15.73 -5.80
N TRP A 40 -0.05 14.64 -5.53
CA TRP A 40 -1.04 14.13 -6.46
C TRP A 40 -2.27 15.03 -6.53
N THR A 41 -2.87 15.08 -7.72
CA THR A 41 -4.18 15.71 -7.88
C THR A 41 -5.24 14.96 -7.07
N GLU A 42 -6.27 15.67 -6.59
CA GLU A 42 -7.38 15.07 -5.85
C GLU A 42 -8.03 13.91 -6.62
N LYS A 43 -8.13 14.04 -7.95
CA LYS A 43 -8.66 13.00 -8.83
C LYS A 43 -7.83 11.71 -8.76
N LYS A 44 -6.51 11.81 -8.90
CA LYS A 44 -5.59 10.66 -8.85
C LYS A 44 -5.58 10.01 -7.47
N LEU A 45 -5.52 10.84 -6.42
CA LEU A 45 -5.56 10.37 -5.04
C LEU A 45 -6.88 9.65 -4.71
N SER A 46 -8.01 10.15 -5.20
CA SER A 46 -9.31 9.48 -5.03
C SER A 46 -9.34 8.14 -5.75
N ALA A 47 -8.90 8.07 -7.01
CA ALA A 47 -8.89 6.82 -7.78
C ALA A 47 -8.02 5.74 -7.13
N ALA A 48 -6.84 6.12 -6.63
CA ALA A 48 -5.95 5.21 -5.90
C ALA A 48 -6.56 4.74 -4.57
N LYS A 49 -7.22 5.63 -3.81
CA LYS A 49 -7.90 5.26 -2.57
C LYS A 49 -9.15 4.42 -2.80
N ASP A 50 -9.85 4.60 -3.91
CA ASP A 50 -11.00 3.78 -4.27
C ASP A 50 -10.58 2.34 -4.62
N SER A 51 -9.39 2.17 -5.20
CA SER A 51 -8.86 0.87 -5.63
C SER A 51 -8.13 0.14 -4.50
N PHE A 52 -7.24 0.85 -3.79
CA PHE A 52 -6.37 0.26 -2.79
C PHE A 52 -6.88 0.60 -1.38
N GLY A 53 -7.06 1.89 -1.09
CA GLY A 53 -7.53 2.37 0.21
C GLY A 53 -6.40 2.94 1.06
N LEU A 54 -5.30 2.19 1.21
CA LEU A 54 -4.06 2.67 1.82
C LEU A 54 -2.99 2.92 0.75
N ILE A 55 -2.22 3.99 0.91
CA ILE A 55 -1.10 4.32 0.04
C ILE A 55 0.07 4.74 0.92
N GLU A 56 1.24 4.14 0.72
CA GLU A 56 2.48 4.43 1.44
C GLU A 56 3.53 4.95 0.46
N ASP A 57 4.15 6.09 0.75
CA ASP A 57 5.19 6.67 -0.11
C ASP A 57 6.58 6.14 0.26
N VAL A 58 7.31 5.61 -0.72
CA VAL A 58 8.69 5.10 -0.57
C VAL A 58 9.58 5.77 -1.60
N SER A 59 10.50 6.62 -1.16
CA SER A 59 11.42 7.28 -2.08
C SER A 59 12.52 6.33 -2.56
N LEU A 60 12.69 6.26 -3.88
CA LEU A 60 13.79 5.53 -4.50
C LEU A 60 15.08 6.37 -4.54
N PRO A 61 16.27 5.73 -4.53
CA PRO A 61 17.54 6.41 -4.70
C PRO A 61 17.65 6.97 -6.13
N LYS A 62 18.31 8.14 -6.26
CA LYS A 62 18.51 8.76 -7.57
C LYS A 62 19.65 8.08 -8.32
N VAL A 63 19.36 7.68 -9.56
CA VAL A 63 20.39 7.24 -10.52
C VAL A 63 21.12 8.47 -11.06
N ASN A 64 22.44 8.38 -11.21
CA ASN A 64 23.25 9.41 -11.85
C ASN A 64 23.86 8.88 -13.17
N ASP A 65 24.16 9.78 -14.10
CA ASP A 65 24.69 9.44 -15.44
C ASP A 65 26.06 8.74 -15.44
N LYS A 66 26.72 8.64 -14.28
CA LYS A 66 28.03 7.98 -14.12
C LYS A 66 27.91 6.58 -13.51
N MET A 67 26.72 6.19 -13.06
CA MET A 67 26.47 4.85 -12.55
C MET A 67 26.56 3.85 -13.69
N THR A 68 27.23 2.75 -13.40
CA THR A 68 27.26 1.58 -14.28
C THR A 68 25.99 0.76 -14.10
N ASP A 69 25.73 -0.16 -15.02
CA ASP A 69 24.61 -1.11 -14.87
C ASP A 69 24.72 -1.91 -13.56
N GLU A 70 25.94 -2.26 -13.13
CA GLU A 70 26.19 -2.94 -11.86
C GLU A 70 25.81 -2.09 -10.64
N ASP A 71 26.07 -0.78 -10.69
CA ASP A 71 25.65 0.14 -9.62
C ASP A 71 24.13 0.26 -9.55
N ILE A 72 23.46 0.31 -10.72
CA ILE A 72 22.00 0.36 -10.81
C ILE A 72 21.38 -0.95 -10.29
N ASP A 73 21.97 -2.09 -10.62
CA ASP A 73 21.51 -3.38 -10.10
C ASP A 73 21.63 -3.47 -8.58
N LEU A 74 22.73 -2.97 -7.99
CA LEU A 74 22.88 -2.92 -6.54
C LEU A 74 21.81 -2.02 -5.89
N LEU A 75 21.55 -0.85 -6.47
CA LEU A 75 20.48 0.03 -5.98
C LEU A 75 19.09 -0.62 -6.12
N ALA A 76 18.87 -1.39 -7.17
CA ALA A 76 17.62 -2.11 -7.36
C ALA A 76 17.45 -3.22 -6.31
N ASP A 77 18.52 -3.95 -5.96
CA ASP A 77 18.51 -4.93 -4.88
C ASP A 77 18.19 -4.27 -3.52
N GLU A 78 18.89 -3.19 -3.18
CA GLU A 78 18.65 -2.44 -1.94
C GLU A 78 17.21 -1.87 -1.86
N SER A 79 16.71 -1.33 -2.98
CA SER A 79 15.36 -0.76 -3.05
C SER A 79 14.30 -1.85 -2.95
N PHE A 80 14.52 -2.99 -3.59
CA PHE A 80 13.67 -4.16 -3.49
C PHE A 80 13.60 -4.68 -2.04
N GLU A 81 14.74 -4.81 -1.36
CA GLU A 81 14.77 -5.20 0.05
C GLU A 81 13.96 -4.24 0.93
N ASN A 82 14.10 -2.92 0.72
CA ASN A 82 13.33 -1.92 1.45
C ASN A 82 11.81 -2.04 1.22
N ILE A 83 11.40 -2.26 -0.03
CA ILE A 83 10.00 -2.52 -0.36
C ILE A 83 9.52 -3.79 0.36
N MET A 84 10.32 -4.86 0.34
CA MET A 84 9.96 -6.13 0.97
C MET A 84 9.80 -6.03 2.49
N LEU A 85 10.60 -5.19 3.16
CA LEU A 85 10.41 -4.92 4.59
C LEU A 85 9.00 -4.40 4.89
N ILE A 86 8.43 -3.56 4.03
CA ILE A 86 7.05 -3.06 4.20
C ILE A 86 6.04 -4.21 4.04
N PHE A 87 6.27 -5.12 3.10
CA PHE A 87 5.42 -6.31 2.93
C PHE A 87 5.48 -7.28 4.12
N ASP A 88 6.60 -7.32 4.83
CA ASP A 88 6.81 -8.19 5.99
C ASP A 88 6.34 -7.55 7.31
N GLU A 89 6.40 -6.22 7.42
CA GLU A 89 5.98 -5.47 8.61
C GLU A 89 4.47 -5.15 8.63
N THR A 90 3.78 -5.30 7.51
CA THR A 90 2.33 -5.08 7.41
C THR A 90 1.52 -6.32 7.79
N ASP A 91 0.45 -6.11 8.56
CA ASP A 91 -0.49 -7.17 8.91
C ASP A 91 -1.11 -7.80 7.65
N GLU A 92 -1.47 -9.09 7.69
CA GLU A 92 -2.06 -9.81 6.53
C GLU A 92 -3.28 -9.10 5.92
N MET A 93 -4.04 -8.36 6.73
CA MET A 93 -5.23 -7.60 6.32
C MET A 93 -4.91 -6.30 5.56
N SER A 94 -3.66 -5.86 5.58
CA SER A 94 -3.15 -4.60 5.04
C SER A 94 -1.91 -4.80 4.16
N LYS A 95 -1.61 -6.05 3.78
CA LYS A 95 -0.42 -6.36 3.00
C LYS A 95 -0.49 -5.65 1.65
N PRO A 96 0.60 -5.00 1.18
CA PRO A 96 0.60 -4.35 -0.11
C PRO A 96 0.19 -5.32 -1.21
N GLN A 97 -0.64 -4.83 -2.12
CA GLN A 97 -1.15 -5.57 -3.26
C GLN A 97 -0.42 -5.17 -4.55
N ALA A 98 0.09 -3.94 -4.59
CA ALA A 98 0.80 -3.42 -5.73
C ALA A 98 1.88 -2.42 -5.32
N VAL A 99 2.84 -2.23 -6.22
CA VAL A 99 3.85 -1.17 -6.16
C VAL A 99 3.68 -0.29 -7.40
N PHE A 100 3.56 1.02 -7.21
CA PHE A 100 3.47 2.00 -8.28
C PHE A 100 4.86 2.55 -8.59
N LEU A 101 5.34 2.32 -9.82
CA LEU A 101 6.68 2.70 -10.29
C LEU A 101 6.58 3.64 -11.50
N ASP A 102 7.60 4.48 -11.67
CA ASP A 102 7.75 5.38 -12.82
C ASP A 102 8.59 4.64 -13.88
N GLU A 103 7.91 3.80 -14.67
CA GLU A 103 8.49 2.82 -15.63
C GLU A 103 9.45 3.39 -16.69
N GLU A 104 9.76 4.68 -16.64
CA GLU A 104 10.65 5.38 -17.54
C GLU A 104 12.13 5.32 -17.09
N LEU A 105 12.40 4.98 -15.82
CA LEU A 105 13.76 4.96 -15.27
C LEU A 105 14.37 3.55 -15.24
N ALA A 106 15.68 3.47 -15.49
CA ALA A 106 16.40 2.19 -15.50
C ALA A 106 16.31 1.44 -14.15
N LEU A 107 16.34 2.18 -13.05
CA LEU A 107 16.17 1.63 -11.70
C LEU A 107 14.78 1.01 -11.52
N ASP A 108 13.73 1.74 -11.90
CA ASP A 108 12.33 1.31 -11.79
C ASP A 108 12.06 0.03 -12.57
N ILE A 109 12.62 -0.10 -13.78
CA ILE A 109 12.57 -1.33 -14.58
C ILE A 109 13.21 -2.51 -13.83
N ARG A 110 14.40 -2.29 -13.23
CA ARG A 110 15.13 -3.34 -12.49
C ARG A 110 14.46 -3.73 -11.18
N ILE A 111 13.80 -2.79 -10.51
CA ILE A 111 12.98 -3.08 -9.33
C ILE A 111 11.74 -3.90 -9.74
N ARG A 112 11.06 -3.51 -10.83
CA ARG A 112 9.92 -4.27 -11.36
C ARG A 112 10.29 -5.71 -11.66
N GLU A 113 11.39 -5.95 -12.38
CA GLU A 113 11.82 -7.31 -12.71
C GLU A 113 11.98 -8.19 -11.46
N ARG A 114 12.48 -7.62 -10.35
CA ARG A 114 12.64 -8.33 -9.07
C ARG A 114 11.30 -8.59 -8.38
N LEU A 115 10.40 -7.61 -8.36
CA LEU A 115 9.06 -7.74 -7.78
C LEU A 115 8.21 -8.76 -8.55
N GLU A 116 8.21 -8.69 -9.87
CA GLU A 116 7.46 -9.61 -10.72
C GLU A 116 8.00 -11.05 -10.66
N ALA A 117 9.31 -11.23 -10.46
CA ALA A 117 9.91 -12.54 -10.27
C ALA A 117 9.38 -13.28 -9.03
N ILE A 118 8.80 -12.56 -8.06
CA ILE A 118 8.15 -13.13 -6.86
C ILE A 118 6.64 -12.86 -6.82
N GLU A 119 6.03 -12.61 -7.98
CA GLU A 119 4.58 -12.43 -8.14
C GLU A 119 3.99 -11.19 -7.44
N ILE A 120 4.80 -10.17 -7.16
CA ILE A 120 4.30 -8.87 -6.71
C ILE A 120 3.95 -8.02 -7.93
N HIS A 121 2.70 -7.56 -7.96
CA HIS A 121 2.18 -6.75 -9.05
C HIS A 121 2.75 -5.32 -9.02
N CYS A 122 3.26 -4.86 -10.16
CA CYS A 122 3.63 -3.47 -10.35
C CYS A 122 2.58 -2.78 -11.23
N ILE A 123 2.18 -1.56 -10.86
CA ILE A 123 1.28 -0.74 -11.67
C ILE A 123 2.00 0.49 -12.22
N GLY A 124 1.50 0.97 -13.35
CA GLY A 124 1.97 2.20 -14.02
C GLY A 124 0.95 3.33 -13.95
N PHE A 125 1.24 4.46 -14.61
CA PHE A 125 0.39 5.65 -14.59
C PHE A 125 -0.99 5.43 -15.23
N GLU A 126 -1.12 4.50 -16.16
CA GLU A 126 -2.39 4.23 -16.85
C GLU A 126 -3.43 3.54 -15.95
N GLU A 127 -3.00 3.06 -14.78
CA GLU A 127 -3.81 2.27 -13.84
C GLU A 127 -4.32 3.07 -12.63
N ILE A 128 -3.99 4.38 -12.54
CA ILE A 128 -4.39 5.31 -11.45
C ILE A 128 -4.90 6.66 -12.00
#